data_AF-A0A430LPK6-F1
#
_entry.id   AF-A0A430LPK6-F1
#
_cell.length_a   1.000
_cell.length_b   1.000
_cell.length_c   1.000
_cell.angle_alpha   90.00
_cell.angle_beta   90.00
_cell.angle_gamma   90.00
#
_symmetry.space_group_name_H-M   'P 1'
#
loop_
_entity.id
_entity.type
_entity.pdbx_description
1 polymer ?
#
loop_
_entity_poly.entity_id
_entity_poly.type
_entity_poly.pdbx_seq_one_letter_code
_entity_poly.pdbx_strand_id
1 'polypeptide(L)'
;MASTAVPGQNPAVRRTVTSNTDSESSAAVSPSDSPRPSASSTSLSSLSEVDIEKPKSSYGRLIDTYGNEFEVPDFTIKDIHDAIPKHCFKRSALRGYGYILRDMVLLATTFSIWYNFVTPEYIPSTPARAGLWAVYTVLQGLFGTGLWVIAHECGHGAFSDSRLINDITGWVLHSSLLVPYFSWQISHRKHHKATGNMERDMVFVPRTREQQATRLGKMAHELAHLTEETPAFTLLMLVMQQLVGWPNYLLTNVTGHNFHERQREGRGKGKKNGFGGGVNHFDPRSPLYENRDAKLIVMSDIGIGLVATGLYFLVQKFGFYNMAIWYFVPYLWVNHWLVAITFLQHTDPTLPHYHNEEWNFVRGAAATIDREMGFIGRHLLHGIIETHVLHHYVSSIPFYNADEATEAIKPVMGKHYRADVKDGPRGFIRAMYNSARMCQWVEPSAEAEGAGKNILFFRNRNNLGTKPAIIDPPAA
;
A
#
# COMPACT_ATOMS: atom_id res chain seq x y z
N MET A 1 -3.28 38.12 -15.67
CA MET A 1 -2.35 38.73 -14.70
C MET A 1 -3.06 38.89 -13.36
N ALA A 2 -2.63 38.14 -12.34
CA ALA A 2 -2.93 38.29 -10.90
C ALA A 2 -2.21 37.10 -10.20
N SER A 3 -0.94 37.25 -9.84
CA SER A 3 -0.41 37.65 -8.52
C SER A 3 -0.78 36.68 -7.39
N THR A 4 0.25 35.91 -7.01
CA THR A 4 0.33 34.97 -5.89
C THR A 4 0.64 35.70 -4.58
N ALA A 5 -0.06 35.37 -3.51
CA ALA A 5 0.31 35.74 -2.15
C ALA A 5 0.14 34.54 -1.21
N VAL A 6 1.24 34.17 -0.56
CA VAL A 6 1.37 33.13 0.47
C VAL A 6 1.06 33.75 1.84
N PRO A 7 0.31 33.10 2.76
CA PRO A 7 0.23 33.55 4.15
C PRO A 7 1.31 32.94 5.04
N GLY A 8 1.82 33.77 5.95
CA GLY A 8 3.04 33.58 6.75
C GLY A 8 3.02 32.48 7.81
N GLN A 9 4.23 31.97 8.09
CA GLN A 9 4.58 31.12 9.22
C GLN A 9 4.58 31.92 10.53
N ASN A 10 4.05 31.32 11.60
CA ASN A 10 4.08 31.88 12.95
C ASN A 10 5.06 31.05 13.81
N PRO A 11 6.17 31.61 14.34
CA PRO A 11 7.18 30.85 15.05
C PRO A 11 7.06 31.02 16.59
N ALA A 12 6.71 29.95 17.28
CA ALA A 12 6.91 29.75 18.72
C ALA A 12 6.97 28.23 18.92
N VAL A 13 8.00 27.59 19.47
CA VAL A 13 8.74 27.84 20.70
C VAL A 13 10.16 27.26 20.58
N ARG A 14 11.13 27.97 21.18
CA ARG A 14 12.57 27.73 21.15
C ARG A 14 13.03 26.43 21.85
N ARG A 15 14.13 25.91 21.31
CA ARG A 15 15.05 24.87 21.83
C ARG A 15 15.55 25.17 23.25
N THR A 16 15.68 24.11 24.05
CA THR A 16 16.66 24.03 25.14
C THR A 16 17.84 23.18 24.65
N VAL A 17 19.02 23.77 24.69
CA VAL A 17 20.32 23.13 24.43
C VAL A 17 20.82 22.59 25.76
N THR A 18 21.21 21.32 25.81
CA THR A 18 22.02 20.77 26.91
C THR A 18 23.20 19.98 26.36
N SER A 19 24.31 20.20 27.05
CA SER A 19 25.70 19.93 26.72
C SER A 19 26.10 18.46 26.66
N ASN A 20 27.09 18.19 25.80
CA ASN A 20 27.87 16.96 25.74
C ASN A 20 28.55 16.65 27.08
N THR A 21 28.54 15.38 27.45
CA THR A 21 29.57 14.75 28.29
C THR A 21 29.93 13.42 27.65
N ASP A 22 31.17 13.32 27.20
CA ASP A 22 31.83 12.10 26.77
C ASP A 22 31.99 11.13 27.93
N SER A 23 31.67 9.86 27.69
CA SER A 23 32.16 8.77 28.52
C SER A 23 32.47 7.58 27.62
N GLU A 24 33.75 7.36 27.38
CA GLU A 24 34.30 6.12 26.84
C GLU A 24 33.90 4.95 27.74
N SER A 25 33.42 3.86 27.14
CA SER A 25 33.31 2.59 27.84
C SER A 25 33.77 1.46 26.91
N SER A 26 34.87 0.86 27.35
CA SER A 26 35.47 -0.37 26.86
C SER A 26 34.57 -1.58 27.12
N ALA A 27 34.27 -2.36 26.09
CA ALA A 27 33.91 -3.76 26.29
C ALA A 27 34.42 -4.60 25.11
N ALA A 28 35.04 -5.71 25.48
CA ALA A 28 35.99 -6.46 24.71
C ALA A 28 35.37 -7.34 23.61
N VAL A 29 36.21 -7.59 22.61
CA VAL A 29 36.07 -8.53 21.50
C VAL A 29 35.85 -9.96 22.02
N SER A 30 34.94 -10.70 21.38
CA SER A 30 34.98 -12.16 21.29
C SER A 30 34.39 -12.65 19.96
N PRO A 31 34.86 -13.79 19.41
CA PRO A 31 34.94 -14.03 17.97
C PRO A 31 33.96 -15.09 17.43
N SER A 32 33.72 -15.05 16.10
CA SER A 32 33.19 -16.11 15.20
C SER A 32 31.78 -16.65 15.50
N ASP A 33 30.81 -16.74 14.58
CA ASP A 33 30.88 -17.13 13.17
C ASP A 33 29.96 -16.29 12.27
N SER A 34 30.54 -15.74 11.21
CA SER A 34 29.80 -15.18 10.08
C SER A 34 30.07 -16.08 8.87
N PRO A 35 29.07 -16.74 8.26
CA PRO A 35 29.27 -17.36 6.97
C PRO A 35 29.52 -16.22 5.96
N ARG A 36 30.76 -16.10 5.49
CA ARG A 36 31.09 -15.31 4.30
C ARG A 36 30.15 -15.75 3.17
N PRO A 37 29.45 -14.84 2.46
CA PRO A 37 28.87 -15.22 1.19
C PRO A 37 30.03 -15.47 0.21
N SER A 38 30.09 -16.70 -0.28
CA SER A 38 30.95 -17.08 -1.41
C SER A 38 30.65 -16.15 -2.59
N ALA A 39 31.70 -15.61 -3.18
CA ALA A 39 31.62 -14.83 -4.40
C ALA A 39 31.17 -15.73 -5.56
N SER A 40 30.00 -15.45 -6.13
CA SER A 40 29.62 -15.89 -7.47
C SER A 40 28.70 -14.84 -8.10
N SER A 41 29.36 -13.93 -8.81
CA SER A 41 28.94 -13.17 -9.98
C SER A 41 27.43 -12.97 -10.24
N THR A 42 26.89 -11.87 -9.72
CA THR A 42 26.12 -10.92 -10.54
C THR A 42 26.40 -9.53 -9.99
N SER A 43 27.48 -8.93 -10.50
CA SER A 43 28.00 -7.62 -10.12
C SER A 43 26.94 -6.54 -10.32
N LEU A 44 26.62 -5.81 -9.25
CA LEU A 44 25.71 -4.67 -9.20
C LEU A 44 26.45 -3.34 -9.48
N SER A 45 27.50 -3.37 -10.29
CA SER A 45 28.42 -2.25 -10.49
C SER A 45 29.14 -2.30 -11.84
N SER A 46 28.38 -2.47 -12.93
CA SER A 46 28.87 -2.23 -14.29
C SER A 46 27.70 -1.94 -15.24
N LEU A 47 27.06 -0.80 -15.02
CA LEU A 47 26.38 -0.03 -16.06
C LEU A 47 26.70 1.45 -15.79
N SER A 48 28.00 1.80 -15.78
CA SER A 48 28.44 3.17 -16.00
C SER A 48 28.77 3.31 -17.49
N GLU A 49 27.97 4.16 -18.12
CA GLU A 49 28.34 5.04 -19.22
C GLU A 49 29.13 4.41 -20.37
N VAL A 50 28.38 3.73 -21.23
CA VAL A 50 28.53 4.05 -22.65
C VAL A 50 27.35 4.96 -22.97
N ASP A 51 27.64 6.23 -23.24
CA ASP A 51 26.74 7.19 -23.88
C ASP A 51 26.35 6.65 -25.27
N ILE A 52 25.48 5.65 -25.29
CA ILE A 52 24.55 5.51 -26.38
C ILE A 52 23.45 6.48 -26.01
N GLU A 53 23.47 7.68 -26.61
CA GLU A 53 22.27 8.50 -26.71
C GLU A 53 21.16 7.56 -27.17
N LYS A 54 20.31 7.09 -26.24
CA LYS A 54 19.07 6.44 -26.63
C LYS A 54 18.36 7.50 -27.47
N PRO A 55 18.07 7.24 -28.75
CA PRO A 55 17.33 8.20 -29.56
C PRO A 55 16.11 8.57 -28.73
N LYS A 56 15.87 9.88 -28.50
CA LYS A 56 14.70 10.35 -27.75
C LYS A 56 13.50 9.59 -28.30
N SER A 57 12.99 8.66 -27.51
CA SER A 57 11.87 7.83 -27.91
C SER A 57 10.76 8.79 -28.25
N SER A 58 10.28 8.78 -29.51
CA SER A 58 9.00 9.46 -29.77
C SER A 58 7.96 8.71 -28.96
N TYR A 59 7.39 9.40 -27.98
CA TYR A 59 6.29 8.89 -27.16
C TYR A 59 4.93 9.27 -27.76
N GLY A 60 4.90 10.16 -28.76
CA GLY A 60 3.68 10.85 -29.16
C GLY A 60 3.08 11.65 -28.01
N ARG A 61 1.78 11.95 -28.10
CA ARG A 61 1.07 12.68 -27.03
C ARG A 61 0.45 11.70 -26.06
N LEU A 62 0.90 11.73 -24.81
CA LEU A 62 0.38 10.88 -23.74
C LEU A 62 -0.63 11.67 -22.90
N ILE A 63 -1.85 11.15 -22.78
CA ILE A 63 -2.95 11.82 -22.11
C ILE A 63 -3.52 10.91 -21.02
N ASP A 64 -3.54 11.42 -19.79
CA ASP A 64 -4.14 10.73 -18.66
C ASP A 64 -5.69 10.71 -18.77
N THR A 65 -6.36 10.13 -17.78
CA THR A 65 -7.83 10.03 -17.83
C THR A 65 -8.53 11.37 -17.66
N TYR A 66 -7.92 12.35 -16.98
CA TYR A 66 -8.51 13.69 -16.83
C TYR A 66 -8.27 14.58 -18.05
N GLY A 67 -7.47 14.13 -19.02
CA GLY A 67 -7.12 14.90 -20.21
C GLY A 67 -5.83 15.70 -20.05
N ASN A 68 -5.07 15.49 -18.97
CA ASN A 68 -3.79 16.16 -18.77
C ASN A 68 -2.71 15.49 -19.60
N GLU A 69 -1.78 16.29 -20.10
CA GLU A 69 -0.60 15.80 -20.77
C GLU A 69 0.37 15.17 -19.77
N PHE A 70 0.80 13.94 -20.06
CA PHE A 70 1.75 13.21 -19.26
C PHE A 70 3.11 13.20 -19.93
N GLU A 71 4.12 13.64 -19.19
CA GLU A 71 5.50 13.48 -19.60
C GLU A 71 6.16 12.35 -18.80
N VAL A 72 7.05 11.64 -19.47
CA VAL A 72 7.76 10.51 -18.85
C VAL A 72 8.84 11.05 -17.93
N PRO A 73 8.89 10.65 -16.64
CA PRO A 73 9.94 11.08 -15.71
C PRO A 73 11.35 10.79 -16.23
N ASP A 74 12.23 11.79 -16.10
CA ASP A 74 13.63 11.77 -16.54
C ASP A 74 14.66 11.89 -15.39
N PHE A 75 14.21 12.15 -14.15
CA PHE A 75 15.06 12.13 -12.97
C PHE A 75 15.47 10.71 -12.55
N THR A 76 16.54 10.61 -11.77
CA THR A 76 17.10 9.32 -11.30
C THR A 76 16.75 9.06 -9.84
N ILE A 77 16.91 7.81 -9.41
CA ILE A 77 16.77 7.45 -7.99
C ILE A 77 17.85 8.13 -7.12
N LYS A 78 19.01 8.44 -7.71
CA LYS A 78 20.09 9.16 -7.03
C LYS A 78 19.66 10.60 -6.71
N ASP A 79 19.00 11.29 -7.64
CA ASP A 79 18.51 12.66 -7.42
C ASP A 79 17.52 12.73 -6.25
N ILE A 80 16.64 11.71 -6.15
CA ILE A 80 15.72 11.55 -5.03
C ILE A 80 16.47 11.34 -3.71
N HIS A 81 17.44 10.42 -3.68
CA HIS A 81 18.22 10.14 -2.48
C HIS A 81 19.07 11.34 -2.02
N ASP A 82 19.69 12.06 -2.96
CA ASP A 82 20.56 13.20 -2.67
C ASP A 82 19.79 14.40 -2.12
N ALA A 83 18.51 14.53 -2.48
CA ALA A 83 17.65 15.59 -1.96
C ALA A 83 17.25 15.37 -0.49
N ILE A 84 17.16 14.11 -0.03
CA ILE A 84 16.66 13.79 1.30
C ILE A 84 17.72 14.07 2.38
N PRO A 85 17.39 14.84 3.44
CA PRO A 85 18.30 15.06 4.56
C PRO A 85 18.75 13.76 5.23
N LYS A 86 20.06 13.63 5.50
CA LYS A 86 20.66 12.38 6.06
C LYS A 86 20.03 11.93 7.37
N HIS A 87 19.52 12.84 8.21
CA HIS A 87 18.88 12.46 9.47
C HIS A 87 17.51 11.82 9.28
N CYS A 88 16.85 12.01 8.13
CA CYS A 88 15.57 11.34 7.84
C CYS A 88 15.73 9.82 7.80
N PHE A 89 16.91 9.31 7.46
CA PHE A 89 17.21 7.88 7.45
C PHE A 89 17.48 7.28 8.84
N LYS A 90 17.57 8.10 9.90
CA LYS A 90 17.86 7.61 11.25
C LYS A 90 16.62 6.93 11.84
N ARG A 91 16.77 5.65 12.15
CA ARG A 91 15.74 4.81 12.75
C ARG A 91 15.93 4.76 14.27
N SER A 92 14.83 4.75 14.99
CA SER A 92 14.79 4.69 16.45
C SER A 92 13.72 3.70 16.89
N ALA A 93 14.16 2.50 17.28
CA ALA A 93 13.27 1.48 17.83
C ALA A 93 12.54 2.01 19.08
N LEU A 94 13.21 2.80 19.91
CA LEU A 94 12.60 3.43 21.08
C LEU A 94 11.42 4.33 20.70
N ARG A 95 11.61 5.18 19.68
CA ARG A 95 10.52 6.03 19.17
C ARG A 95 9.40 5.19 18.58
N GLY A 96 9.73 4.17 17.79
CA GLY A 96 8.76 3.22 17.23
C GLY A 96 7.94 2.51 18.31
N TYR A 97 8.57 1.97 19.35
CA TYR A 97 7.89 1.37 20.49
C TYR A 97 7.05 2.39 21.28
N GLY A 98 7.46 3.66 21.35
CA GLY A 98 6.63 4.73 21.90
C GLY A 98 5.30 4.90 21.16
N TYR A 99 5.31 4.79 19.83
CA TYR A 99 4.08 4.82 19.04
C TYR A 99 3.23 3.54 19.19
N ILE A 100 3.86 2.36 19.29
CA ILE A 100 3.14 1.12 19.63
C ILE A 100 2.45 1.26 20.99
N LEU A 101 3.18 1.74 22.01
CA LEU A 101 2.63 1.94 23.34
C LEU A 101 1.45 2.93 23.32
N ARG A 102 1.60 4.04 22.60
CA ARG A 102 0.51 5.02 22.42
C ARG A 102 -0.74 4.35 21.84
N ASP A 103 -0.60 3.60 20.76
CA ASP A 103 -1.74 2.96 20.08
C ASP A 103 -2.37 1.87 20.97
N MET A 104 -1.56 1.11 21.70
CA MET A 104 -2.04 0.14 22.70
C MET A 104 -2.79 0.81 23.85
N VAL A 105 -2.33 1.97 24.33
CA VAL A 105 -3.03 2.76 25.36
C VAL A 105 -4.37 3.27 24.83
N LEU A 106 -4.43 3.72 23.57
CA LEU A 106 -5.68 4.16 22.94
C LEU A 106 -6.70 3.00 22.81
N LEU A 107 -6.25 1.83 22.35
CA LEU A 107 -7.07 0.61 22.27
C LEU A 107 -7.60 0.22 23.65
N ALA A 108 -6.72 0.09 24.64
CA ALA A 108 -7.06 -0.34 25.99
C ALA A 108 -7.99 0.66 26.69
N THR A 109 -7.68 1.95 26.64
CA THR A 109 -8.50 3.00 27.30
C THR A 109 -9.89 3.06 26.68
N THR A 110 -9.98 3.02 25.35
CA THR A 110 -11.27 3.03 24.65
C THR A 110 -12.09 1.80 24.99
N PHE A 111 -11.48 0.62 25.06
CA PHE A 111 -12.14 -0.60 25.52
C PHE A 111 -12.61 -0.50 26.96
N SER A 112 -11.74 -0.09 27.89
CA SER A 112 -12.08 0.05 29.30
C SER A 112 -13.22 1.03 29.52
N ILE A 113 -13.24 2.18 28.83
CA ILE A 113 -14.33 3.15 28.95
C ILE A 113 -15.65 2.53 28.47
N TRP A 114 -15.66 1.90 27.28
CA TRP A 114 -16.89 1.33 26.73
C TRP A 114 -17.41 0.16 27.56
N TYR A 115 -16.51 -0.73 27.97
CA TYR A 115 -16.84 -1.90 28.76
C TYR A 115 -17.46 -1.54 30.11
N ASN A 116 -16.93 -0.52 30.80
CA ASN A 116 -17.39 -0.16 32.15
C ASN A 116 -18.57 0.82 32.15
N PHE A 117 -18.68 1.72 31.17
CA PHE A 117 -19.65 2.82 31.20
C PHE A 117 -20.75 2.75 30.15
N VAL A 118 -20.61 1.95 29.08
CA VAL A 118 -21.68 1.77 28.08
C VAL A 118 -22.56 0.57 28.46
N THR A 119 -23.13 0.67 29.66
CA THR A 119 -23.98 -0.37 30.29
C THR A 119 -25.41 0.13 30.45
N PRO A 120 -26.40 -0.77 30.66
CA PRO A 120 -27.78 -0.36 30.92
C PRO A 120 -27.96 0.54 32.14
N GLU A 121 -27.05 0.47 33.12
CA GLU A 121 -27.07 1.28 34.35
C GLU A 121 -26.78 2.76 34.06
N TYR A 122 -25.68 3.04 33.37
CA TYR A 122 -25.28 4.42 33.04
C TYR A 122 -26.02 4.96 31.81
N ILE A 123 -26.40 4.09 30.87
CA ILE A 123 -27.04 4.48 29.61
C ILE A 123 -28.25 3.58 29.37
N PRO A 124 -29.43 3.90 29.93
CA PRO A 124 -30.62 3.04 29.85
C PRO A 124 -31.16 2.83 28.42
N SER A 125 -30.94 3.80 27.52
CA SER A 125 -31.40 3.72 26.12
C SER A 125 -30.60 2.70 25.30
N THR A 126 -31.26 1.62 24.86
CA THR A 126 -30.65 0.58 24.02
C THR A 126 -30.14 1.14 22.68
N PRO A 127 -30.89 1.98 21.93
CA PRO A 127 -30.37 2.59 20.71
C PRO A 127 -29.13 3.46 20.94
N ALA A 128 -29.08 4.21 22.05
CA ALA A 128 -27.92 5.03 22.39
C ALA A 128 -26.68 4.15 22.67
N ARG A 129 -26.84 3.06 23.43
CA ARG A 129 -25.76 2.09 23.65
C ARG A 129 -25.28 1.46 22.34
N ALA A 130 -26.20 1.07 21.46
CA ALA A 130 -25.85 0.51 20.15
C ALA A 130 -25.04 1.51 19.30
N GLY A 131 -25.45 2.78 19.27
CA GLY A 131 -24.71 3.85 18.60
C GLY A 131 -23.31 4.06 19.18
N LEU A 132 -23.17 4.04 20.50
CA LEU A 132 -21.87 4.14 21.16
C LEU A 132 -20.98 2.92 20.83
N TRP A 133 -21.50 1.71 20.90
CA TRP A 133 -20.73 0.52 20.51
C TRP A 133 -20.32 0.54 19.04
N ALA A 134 -21.14 1.10 18.14
CA ALA A 134 -20.74 1.32 16.75
C ALA A 134 -19.54 2.28 16.65
N VAL A 135 -19.55 3.41 17.39
CA VAL A 135 -18.41 4.33 17.47
C VAL A 135 -17.16 3.64 18.00
N TYR A 136 -17.29 2.80 19.04
CA TYR A 136 -16.18 1.99 19.55
C TYR A 136 -15.54 1.15 18.44
N THR A 137 -16.34 0.47 17.61
CA THR A 137 -15.77 -0.39 16.57
C THR A 137 -14.94 0.39 15.56
N VAL A 138 -15.38 1.60 15.19
CA VAL A 138 -14.64 2.49 14.27
C VAL A 138 -13.33 2.94 14.90
N LEU A 139 -13.35 3.39 16.16
CA LEU A 139 -12.15 3.85 16.86
C LEU A 139 -11.12 2.73 17.03
N GLN A 140 -11.54 1.56 17.46
CA GLN A 140 -10.67 0.38 17.57
C GLN A 140 -10.08 0.00 16.21
N GLY A 141 -10.88 0.07 15.15
CA GLY A 141 -10.42 -0.12 13.78
C GLY A 141 -9.29 0.84 13.40
N LEU A 142 -9.46 2.14 13.66
CA LEU A 142 -8.44 3.16 13.36
C LEU A 142 -7.13 2.91 14.12
N PHE A 143 -7.20 2.64 15.42
CA PHE A 143 -6.00 2.36 16.22
C PHE A 143 -5.34 1.04 15.83
N GLY A 144 -6.13 0.03 15.48
CA GLY A 144 -5.64 -1.23 14.92
C GLY A 144 -4.93 -1.04 13.57
N THR A 145 -5.44 -0.16 12.70
CA THR A 145 -4.76 0.23 11.46
C THR A 145 -3.45 0.96 11.77
N GLY A 146 -3.38 1.79 12.81
CA GLY A 146 -2.12 2.38 13.29
C GLY A 146 -1.05 1.31 13.60
N LEU A 147 -1.40 0.29 14.38
CA LEU A 147 -0.50 -0.84 14.64
C LEU A 147 -0.14 -1.63 13.38
N TRP A 148 -1.09 -1.79 12.45
CA TRP A 148 -0.84 -2.41 11.16
C TRP A 148 0.23 -1.65 10.36
N VAL A 149 0.16 -0.32 10.34
CA VAL A 149 1.13 0.54 9.65
C VAL A 149 2.52 0.40 10.28
N ILE A 150 2.64 0.37 11.61
CA ILE A 150 3.94 0.17 12.27
C ILE A 150 4.54 -1.20 11.91
N ALA A 151 3.71 -2.25 11.87
CA ALA A 151 4.18 -3.58 11.46
C ALA A 151 4.59 -3.62 9.98
N HIS A 152 3.93 -2.83 9.13
CA HIS A 152 4.37 -2.60 7.75
C HIS A 152 5.76 -1.90 7.68
N GLU A 153 6.01 -0.91 8.53
CA GLU A 153 7.32 -0.24 8.65
C GLU A 153 8.42 -1.23 9.10
N CYS A 154 8.08 -2.17 9.99
CA CYS A 154 8.97 -3.29 10.32
C CYS A 154 9.31 -4.13 9.07
N GLY A 155 8.32 -4.37 8.20
CA GLY A 155 8.49 -5.12 6.96
C GLY A 155 9.54 -4.54 6.01
N HIS A 156 9.66 -3.20 6.00
CA HIS A 156 10.67 -2.45 5.24
C HIS A 156 12.00 -2.24 5.96
N GLY A 157 12.06 -2.61 7.24
CA GLY A 157 13.20 -2.34 8.10
C GLY A 157 13.33 -0.87 8.50
N ALA A 158 12.26 -0.08 8.39
CA ALA A 158 12.24 1.34 8.75
C ALA A 158 12.08 1.56 10.27
N PHE A 159 11.54 0.58 10.99
CA PHE A 159 11.28 0.67 12.43
C PHE A 159 12.56 0.67 13.30
N SER A 160 13.53 -0.18 12.97
CA SER A 160 14.79 -0.36 13.71
C SER A 160 15.94 -0.74 12.76
N ASP A 161 17.19 -0.45 13.15
CA ASP A 161 18.37 -0.94 12.43
C ASP A 161 18.56 -2.46 12.59
N SER A 162 17.97 -3.07 13.63
CA SER A 162 18.00 -4.51 13.84
C SER A 162 16.87 -5.21 13.08
N ARG A 163 17.24 -6.01 12.09
CA ARG A 163 16.29 -6.86 11.35
C ARG A 163 15.52 -7.82 12.25
N LEU A 164 16.16 -8.36 13.29
CA LEU A 164 15.50 -9.26 14.24
C LEU A 164 14.40 -8.53 15.02
N ILE A 165 14.66 -7.29 15.47
CA ILE A 165 13.65 -6.47 16.16
C ILE A 165 12.47 -6.19 15.25
N ASN A 166 12.74 -5.82 14.00
CA ASN A 166 11.70 -5.59 13.00
C ASN A 166 10.87 -6.85 12.77
N ASP A 167 11.52 -7.98 12.49
CA ASP A 167 10.84 -9.21 12.14
C ASP A 167 10.01 -9.77 13.30
N ILE A 168 10.49 -9.71 14.55
CA ILE A 168 9.71 -10.11 15.73
C ILE A 168 8.52 -9.17 15.96
N THR A 169 8.76 -7.85 15.94
CA THR A 169 7.72 -6.86 16.23
C THR A 169 6.63 -6.90 15.18
N GLY A 170 7.01 -6.91 13.91
CA GLY A 170 6.09 -7.03 12.79
C GLY A 170 5.31 -8.34 12.84
N TRP A 171 5.97 -9.47 13.11
CA TRP A 171 5.30 -10.77 13.21
C TRP A 171 4.24 -10.80 14.32
N VAL A 172 4.53 -10.25 15.51
CA VAL A 172 3.56 -10.17 16.61
C VAL A 172 2.38 -9.27 16.24
N LEU A 173 2.64 -8.06 15.77
CA LEU A 173 1.59 -7.08 15.48
C LEU A 173 0.71 -7.51 14.30
N HIS A 174 1.28 -7.91 13.16
CA HIS A 174 0.48 -8.39 12.02
C HIS A 174 -0.26 -9.68 12.33
N SER A 175 0.34 -10.64 13.05
CA SER A 175 -0.39 -11.86 13.45
C SER A 175 -1.59 -11.53 14.34
N SER A 176 -1.44 -10.57 15.27
CA SER A 176 -2.54 -10.11 16.13
C SER A 176 -3.69 -9.47 15.36
N LEU A 177 -3.45 -9.05 14.12
CA LEU A 177 -4.42 -8.52 13.17
C LEU A 177 -4.72 -9.52 12.04
N LEU A 178 -4.44 -10.82 12.25
CA LEU A 178 -4.66 -11.89 11.28
C LEU A 178 -4.01 -11.67 9.90
N VAL A 179 -2.88 -10.95 9.87
CA VAL A 179 -2.06 -10.73 8.68
C VAL A 179 -0.84 -11.65 8.73
N PRO A 180 -0.60 -12.49 7.70
CA PRO A 180 0.55 -13.39 7.68
C PRO A 180 1.83 -12.59 7.39
N TYR A 181 2.52 -12.15 8.44
CA TYR A 181 3.56 -11.11 8.37
C TYR A 181 4.63 -11.35 7.32
N PHE A 182 5.38 -12.47 7.36
CA PHE A 182 6.49 -12.68 6.43
C PHE A 182 5.99 -12.94 5.01
N SER A 183 4.90 -13.69 4.89
CA SER A 183 4.20 -13.91 3.63
C SER A 183 3.89 -12.59 2.93
N TRP A 184 3.23 -11.69 3.66
CA TRP A 184 2.87 -10.37 3.16
C TRP A 184 4.11 -9.47 2.97
N GLN A 185 5.07 -9.46 3.90
CA GLN A 185 6.32 -8.69 3.80
C GLN A 185 7.06 -9.00 2.49
N ILE A 186 7.12 -10.27 2.08
CA ILE A 186 7.82 -10.70 0.87
C ILE A 186 7.05 -10.30 -0.39
N SER A 187 5.74 -10.52 -0.44
CA SER A 187 4.92 -10.11 -1.59
C SER A 187 4.87 -8.59 -1.71
N HIS A 188 4.76 -7.86 -0.61
CA HIS A 188 4.80 -6.41 -0.55
C HIS A 188 6.15 -5.84 -1.00
N ARG A 189 7.27 -6.46 -0.62
CA ARG A 189 8.60 -6.08 -1.15
C ARG A 189 8.69 -6.26 -2.67
N LYS A 190 8.03 -7.28 -3.22
CA LYS A 190 7.96 -7.47 -4.69
C LYS A 190 7.09 -6.39 -5.34
N HIS A 191 5.98 -5.99 -4.71
CA HIS A 191 5.18 -4.84 -5.13
C HIS A 191 6.05 -3.58 -5.24
N HIS A 192 6.73 -3.15 -4.17
CA HIS A 192 7.62 -1.97 -4.20
C HIS A 192 8.70 -2.03 -5.29
N LYS A 193 9.19 -3.21 -5.64
CA LYS A 193 10.19 -3.41 -6.70
C LYS A 193 9.60 -3.38 -8.12
N ALA A 194 8.28 -3.39 -8.26
CA ALA A 194 7.59 -3.57 -9.53
C ALA A 194 6.35 -2.69 -9.68
N THR A 195 6.07 -1.77 -8.75
CA THR A 195 4.84 -0.95 -8.75
C THR A 195 4.58 -0.30 -10.11
N GLY A 196 3.34 -0.40 -10.59
CA GLY A 196 2.92 0.14 -11.88
C GLY A 196 3.38 -0.68 -13.10
N ASN A 197 4.05 -1.83 -12.91
CA ASN A 197 4.39 -2.75 -14.00
C ASN A 197 3.26 -3.77 -14.24
N MET A 198 2.77 -3.84 -15.47
CA MET A 198 1.63 -4.70 -15.84
C MET A 198 1.88 -6.21 -15.70
N GLU A 199 3.13 -6.65 -15.55
CA GLU A 199 3.51 -8.05 -15.60
C GLU A 199 4.18 -8.57 -14.32
N ARG A 200 4.60 -7.66 -13.43
CA ARG A 200 5.39 -7.99 -12.23
C ARG A 200 4.83 -7.41 -10.93
N ASP A 201 3.93 -6.44 -11.00
CA ASP A 201 3.34 -5.86 -9.80
C ASP A 201 2.40 -6.87 -9.08
N MET A 202 2.41 -6.86 -7.76
CA MET A 202 1.69 -7.81 -6.91
C MET A 202 0.35 -7.28 -6.41
N VAL A 203 0.05 -6.00 -6.62
CA VAL A 203 -1.09 -5.32 -5.99
C VAL A 203 -1.73 -4.32 -6.97
N PHE A 204 -3.06 -4.28 -7.01
CA PHE A 204 -3.89 -3.41 -7.87
C PHE A 204 -3.49 -3.35 -9.36
N VAL A 205 -3.04 -4.46 -9.95
CA VAL A 205 -2.77 -4.52 -11.39
C VAL A 205 -4.08 -4.40 -12.17
N PRO A 206 -4.25 -3.33 -12.98
CA PRO A 206 -5.48 -3.15 -13.73
C PRO A 206 -5.56 -4.13 -14.89
N ARG A 207 -6.78 -4.33 -15.39
CA ARG A 207 -6.99 -5.08 -16.63
C ARG A 207 -6.59 -4.23 -17.82
N THR A 208 -6.08 -4.84 -18.87
CA THR A 208 -6.00 -4.19 -20.18
C THR A 208 -7.38 -4.11 -20.83
N ARG A 209 -7.52 -3.26 -21.85
CA ARG A 209 -8.76 -3.18 -22.65
C ARG A 209 -9.16 -4.54 -23.24
N GLU A 210 -8.20 -5.32 -23.74
CA GLU A 210 -8.43 -6.64 -24.33
C GLU A 210 -8.92 -7.64 -23.28
N GLN A 211 -8.29 -7.64 -22.10
CA GLN A 211 -8.71 -8.49 -20.97
C GLN A 211 -10.13 -8.15 -20.53
N GLN A 212 -10.46 -6.86 -20.48
CA GLN A 212 -11.80 -6.36 -20.16
C GLN A 212 -12.84 -6.77 -21.21
N ALA A 213 -12.46 -6.91 -22.49
CA ALA A 213 -13.33 -7.27 -23.61
C ALA A 213 -13.54 -8.79 -23.83
N THR A 214 -12.79 -9.67 -23.14
CA THR A 214 -12.90 -11.15 -23.29
C THR A 214 -14.27 -11.71 -22.90
N ARG A 215 -14.66 -12.92 -23.36
CA ARG A 215 -16.02 -13.50 -23.18
C ARG A 215 -16.50 -13.67 -21.72
N LEU A 216 -15.59 -13.94 -20.78
CA LEU A 216 -15.88 -13.95 -19.34
C LEU A 216 -16.01 -12.51 -18.80
N GLY A 217 -15.17 -11.61 -19.34
CA GLY A 217 -15.35 -10.17 -19.27
C GLY A 217 -16.73 -9.77 -19.79
N LYS A 218 -17.19 -10.29 -20.95
CA LYS A 218 -18.48 -10.06 -21.61
C LYS A 218 -19.66 -10.56 -20.81
N MET A 219 -19.62 -11.75 -20.19
CA MET A 219 -20.71 -12.20 -19.32
C MET A 219 -20.78 -11.39 -18.02
N ALA A 220 -19.65 -11.12 -17.36
CA ALA A 220 -19.61 -10.18 -16.24
C ALA A 220 -20.09 -8.79 -16.68
N HIS A 221 -19.72 -8.37 -17.89
CA HIS A 221 -20.04 -7.12 -18.58
C HIS A 221 -21.49 -7.03 -19.08
N GLU A 222 -22.19 -8.13 -19.35
CA GLU A 222 -23.61 -8.18 -19.74
C GLU A 222 -24.52 -8.17 -18.51
N LEU A 223 -24.18 -8.92 -17.45
CA LEU A 223 -24.83 -8.80 -16.13
C LEU A 223 -24.67 -7.39 -15.56
N ALA A 224 -23.49 -6.83 -15.80
CA ALA A 224 -23.14 -5.44 -15.57
C ALA A 224 -23.76 -4.45 -16.57
N HIS A 225 -24.01 -4.77 -17.83
CA HIS A 225 -24.55 -3.76 -18.76
C HIS A 225 -25.95 -3.30 -18.32
N LEU A 226 -26.64 -4.14 -17.56
CA LEU A 226 -27.92 -3.85 -16.92
C LEU A 226 -27.77 -3.07 -15.59
N THR A 227 -26.57 -2.96 -14.99
CA THR A 227 -26.35 -2.42 -13.63
C THR A 227 -25.06 -1.59 -13.39
N GLU A 228 -23.92 -1.85 -14.03
CA GLU A 228 -22.61 -1.17 -13.89
C GLU A 228 -22.59 0.30 -14.32
N GLU A 229 -23.47 0.73 -15.23
CA GLU A 229 -23.62 2.16 -15.52
C GLU A 229 -24.31 2.91 -14.37
N THR A 230 -24.94 2.17 -13.45
CA THR A 230 -25.61 2.77 -12.30
C THR A 230 -24.60 3.05 -11.17
N PRO A 231 -24.65 4.26 -10.58
CA PRO A 231 -23.94 4.58 -9.34
C PRO A 231 -24.09 3.53 -8.22
N ALA A 232 -25.25 2.88 -8.15
CA ALA A 232 -25.56 1.87 -7.13
C ALA A 232 -24.70 0.61 -7.25
N PHE A 233 -24.45 0.12 -8.47
CA PHE A 233 -23.57 -1.04 -8.65
C PHE A 233 -22.12 -0.72 -8.29
N THR A 234 -21.63 0.47 -8.67
CA THR A 234 -20.28 0.91 -8.27
C THR A 234 -20.16 0.94 -6.75
N LEU A 235 -21.17 1.48 -6.06
CA LEU A 235 -21.21 1.50 -4.60
C LEU A 235 -21.22 0.08 -4.01
N LEU A 236 -22.02 -0.83 -4.56
CA LEU A 236 -22.06 -2.23 -4.12
C LEU A 236 -20.68 -2.91 -4.26
N MET A 237 -20.04 -2.75 -5.42
CA MET A 237 -18.71 -3.32 -5.65
C MET A 237 -17.65 -2.73 -4.72
N LEU A 238 -17.72 -1.42 -4.44
CA LEU A 238 -16.87 -0.78 -3.45
C LEU A 238 -17.10 -1.38 -2.06
N VAL A 239 -18.34 -1.50 -1.61
CA VAL A 239 -18.66 -2.13 -0.31
C VAL A 239 -18.11 -3.55 -0.24
N MET A 240 -18.29 -4.35 -1.30
CA MET A 240 -17.74 -5.71 -1.36
C MET A 240 -16.21 -5.70 -1.32
N GLN A 241 -15.55 -4.82 -2.08
CA GLN A 241 -14.09 -4.66 -2.04
C GLN A 241 -13.62 -4.34 -0.62
N GLN A 242 -14.28 -3.44 0.09
CA GLN A 242 -13.89 -3.07 1.46
C GLN A 242 -14.10 -4.19 2.48
N LEU A 243 -15.14 -5.02 2.33
CA LEU A 243 -15.46 -6.09 3.27
C LEU A 243 -14.67 -7.37 3.02
N VAL A 244 -14.51 -7.77 1.75
CA VAL A 244 -13.93 -9.07 1.39
C VAL A 244 -12.64 -8.97 0.57
N GLY A 245 -12.24 -7.79 0.12
CA GLY A 245 -11.07 -7.59 -0.74
C GLY A 245 -9.78 -8.09 -0.10
N TRP A 246 -9.55 -7.76 1.17
CA TRP A 246 -8.34 -8.17 1.89
C TRP A 246 -8.24 -9.71 2.07
N PRO A 247 -9.25 -10.41 2.65
CA PRO A 247 -9.23 -11.86 2.71
C PRO A 247 -9.09 -12.52 1.33
N ASN A 248 -9.79 -11.99 0.31
CA ASN A 248 -9.72 -12.54 -1.04
C ASN A 248 -8.32 -12.38 -1.66
N TYR A 249 -7.65 -11.25 -1.43
CA TYR A 249 -6.26 -11.04 -1.83
C TYR A 249 -5.32 -12.06 -1.18
N LEU A 250 -5.42 -12.26 0.14
CA LEU A 250 -4.58 -13.22 0.83
C LEU A 250 -4.80 -14.66 0.32
N LEU A 251 -6.06 -15.04 0.11
CA LEU A 251 -6.45 -16.39 -0.28
C LEU A 251 -6.26 -16.71 -1.77
N THR A 252 -6.25 -15.70 -2.64
CA THR A 252 -6.30 -15.94 -4.10
C THR A 252 -5.44 -15.01 -4.95
N ASN A 253 -4.74 -14.04 -4.34
CA ASN A 253 -3.90 -13.06 -5.01
C ASN A 253 -4.63 -12.28 -6.14
N VAL A 254 -5.93 -12.03 -5.98
CA VAL A 254 -6.82 -11.53 -7.06
C VAL A 254 -6.42 -10.18 -7.67
N THR A 255 -5.65 -9.36 -6.94
CA THR A 255 -5.23 -8.02 -7.39
C THR A 255 -3.83 -7.98 -7.99
N GLY A 256 -3.07 -9.08 -7.95
CA GLY A 256 -1.70 -9.13 -8.48
C GLY A 256 -1.64 -9.55 -9.96
N HIS A 257 -0.44 -9.46 -10.55
CA HIS A 257 -0.18 -10.00 -11.87
C HIS A 257 -0.44 -11.52 -11.95
N ASN A 258 -0.73 -12.03 -13.16
CA ASN A 258 -1.05 -13.44 -13.40
C ASN A 258 0.03 -14.19 -14.21
N PHE A 259 1.25 -13.63 -14.31
CA PHE A 259 2.36 -14.19 -15.09
C PHE A 259 3.23 -15.15 -14.28
N HIS A 260 2.60 -16.11 -13.59
CA HIS A 260 3.27 -17.00 -12.63
C HIS A 260 4.25 -17.98 -13.27
N GLU A 261 4.02 -18.38 -14.52
CA GLU A 261 4.91 -19.26 -15.30
C GLU A 261 6.36 -18.75 -15.37
N ARG A 262 6.56 -17.44 -15.20
CA ARG A 262 7.90 -16.80 -15.23
C ARG A 262 8.66 -16.90 -13.90
N GLN A 263 8.07 -17.47 -12.86
CA GLN A 263 8.76 -17.69 -11.58
C GLN A 263 9.96 -18.62 -11.80
N ARG A 264 11.14 -18.17 -11.34
CA ARG A 264 12.44 -18.74 -11.71
C ARG A 264 12.66 -20.20 -11.28
N GLU A 265 11.94 -20.66 -10.27
CA GLU A 265 12.05 -22.02 -9.72
C GLU A 265 10.93 -22.94 -10.25
N GLY A 266 10.15 -22.49 -11.24
CA GLY A 266 9.06 -23.26 -11.85
C GLY A 266 7.83 -23.46 -10.97
N ARG A 267 7.74 -22.79 -9.82
CA ARG A 267 6.63 -22.92 -8.85
C ARG A 267 5.29 -22.39 -9.38
N GLY A 268 5.31 -21.60 -10.44
CA GLY A 268 4.12 -21.02 -11.05
C GLY A 268 3.54 -21.80 -12.22
N LYS A 269 4.14 -22.94 -12.58
CA LYS A 269 3.62 -23.80 -13.67
C LYS A 269 2.19 -24.25 -13.40
N GLY A 270 1.28 -23.96 -14.32
CA GLY A 270 -0.15 -24.27 -14.24
C GLY A 270 -0.92 -23.45 -13.20
N LYS A 271 -0.31 -22.44 -12.58
CA LYS A 271 -0.93 -21.63 -11.52
C LYS A 271 -1.49 -20.32 -12.06
N LYS A 272 -2.59 -19.88 -11.47
CA LYS A 272 -3.26 -18.61 -11.76
C LYS A 272 -3.85 -18.00 -10.50
N ASN A 273 -4.09 -16.70 -10.50
CA ASN A 273 -4.85 -16.03 -9.44
C ASN A 273 -6.31 -16.51 -9.44
N GLY A 274 -6.99 -16.32 -8.32
CA GLY A 274 -8.38 -16.73 -8.12
C GLY A 274 -8.54 -18.11 -7.46
N PHE A 275 -9.77 -18.42 -7.07
CA PHE A 275 -10.10 -19.68 -6.41
C PHE A 275 -9.73 -20.89 -7.27
N GLY A 276 -9.10 -21.88 -6.65
CA GLY A 276 -8.61 -23.09 -7.32
C GLY A 276 -7.35 -22.89 -8.17
N GLY A 277 -6.78 -21.69 -8.23
CA GLY A 277 -5.61 -21.38 -9.05
C GLY A 277 -4.24 -21.63 -8.38
N GLY A 278 -4.22 -21.94 -7.08
CA GLY A 278 -3.02 -22.38 -6.36
C GLY A 278 -2.03 -21.25 -5.97
N VAL A 279 -2.47 -19.99 -6.06
CA VAL A 279 -1.68 -18.79 -5.70
C VAL A 279 -2.34 -18.12 -4.49
N ASN A 280 -1.66 -18.15 -3.35
CA ASN A 280 -2.14 -17.55 -2.11
C ASN A 280 -0.95 -17.24 -1.17
N HIS A 281 -1.23 -16.53 -0.08
CA HIS A 281 -0.21 -16.07 0.85
C HIS A 281 0.19 -17.10 1.93
N PHE A 282 -0.52 -18.22 2.03
CA PHE A 282 -0.36 -19.24 3.07
C PHE A 282 0.39 -20.50 2.58
N ASP A 283 0.41 -20.80 1.26
CA ASP A 283 1.16 -21.96 0.76
C ASP A 283 2.66 -21.61 0.59
N PRO A 284 3.59 -22.28 1.31
CA PRO A 284 5.04 -22.05 1.15
C PRO A 284 5.59 -22.35 -0.25
N ARG A 285 4.81 -23.04 -1.09
CA ARG A 285 5.09 -23.38 -2.50
C ARG A 285 4.38 -22.45 -3.48
N SER A 286 3.71 -21.41 -2.99
CA SER A 286 3.10 -20.38 -3.82
C SER A 286 4.15 -19.71 -4.72
N PRO A 287 3.82 -19.36 -5.98
CA PRO A 287 4.76 -18.68 -6.88
C PRO A 287 5.08 -17.25 -6.42
N LEU A 288 4.36 -16.75 -5.40
CA LEU A 288 4.68 -15.51 -4.71
C LEU A 288 6.04 -15.55 -4.01
N TYR A 289 6.62 -16.73 -3.78
CA TYR A 289 7.82 -16.93 -2.94
C TYR A 289 8.91 -17.75 -3.63
N GLU A 290 10.14 -17.64 -3.12
CA GLU A 290 11.27 -18.50 -3.50
C GLU A 290 11.44 -19.66 -2.48
N ASN A 291 12.19 -20.70 -2.82
CA ASN A 291 12.44 -21.85 -1.95
C ASN A 291 13.02 -21.45 -0.59
N ARG A 292 13.90 -20.44 -0.58
CA ARG A 292 14.52 -19.93 0.65
C ARG A 292 13.51 -19.29 1.62
N ASP A 293 12.38 -18.83 1.12
CA ASP A 293 11.38 -18.10 1.90
C ASP A 293 10.40 -19.04 2.62
N ALA A 294 10.33 -20.32 2.22
CA ALA A 294 9.30 -21.26 2.66
C ALA A 294 9.15 -21.37 4.19
N LYS A 295 10.25 -21.33 4.94
CA LYS A 295 10.22 -21.38 6.41
C LYS A 295 9.55 -20.16 7.02
N LEU A 296 9.69 -18.98 6.40
CA LEU A 296 9.06 -17.75 6.85
C LEU A 296 7.55 -17.75 6.58
N ILE A 297 7.11 -18.42 5.52
CA ILE A 297 5.69 -18.61 5.23
C ILE A 297 5.05 -19.46 6.32
N VAL A 298 5.67 -20.60 6.64
CA VAL A 298 5.25 -21.44 7.77
C VAL A 298 5.23 -20.65 9.09
N MET A 299 6.22 -19.80 9.33
CA MET A 299 6.25 -18.95 10.53
C MET A 299 5.07 -17.97 10.57
N SER A 300 4.67 -17.42 9.42
CA SER A 300 3.48 -16.56 9.32
C SER A 300 2.22 -17.34 9.65
N ASP A 301 2.07 -18.55 9.09
CA ASP A 301 0.93 -19.42 9.36
C ASP A 301 0.83 -19.83 10.84
N ILE A 302 1.97 -20.10 11.48
CA ILE A 302 2.04 -20.34 12.93
C ILE A 302 1.52 -19.12 13.69
N GLY A 303 1.91 -17.90 13.31
CA GLY A 303 1.44 -16.66 13.94
C GLY A 303 -0.08 -16.52 13.86
N ILE A 304 -0.64 -16.75 12.67
CA ILE A 304 -2.10 -16.77 12.46
C ILE A 304 -2.76 -17.86 13.31
N GLY A 305 -2.22 -19.08 13.33
CA GLY A 305 -2.74 -20.20 14.11
C GLY A 305 -2.76 -19.94 15.61
N LEU A 306 -1.72 -19.31 16.16
CA LEU A 306 -1.63 -18.92 17.56
C LEU A 306 -2.72 -17.88 17.92
N VAL A 307 -2.88 -16.85 17.08
CA VAL A 307 -3.89 -15.81 17.32
C VAL A 307 -5.31 -16.36 17.14
N ALA A 308 -5.55 -17.17 16.11
CA ALA A 308 -6.83 -17.84 15.91
C ALA A 308 -7.21 -18.74 17.09
N THR A 309 -6.23 -19.46 17.66
CA THR A 309 -6.42 -20.29 18.86
C THR A 309 -6.74 -19.43 20.09
N GLY A 310 -6.02 -18.32 20.28
CA GLY A 310 -6.32 -17.35 21.34
C GLY A 310 -7.74 -16.78 21.22
N LEU A 311 -8.14 -16.35 20.01
CA LEU A 311 -9.47 -15.85 19.72
C LEU A 311 -10.55 -16.92 19.95
N TYR A 312 -10.30 -18.18 19.60
CA TYR A 312 -11.20 -19.28 19.90
C TYR A 312 -11.46 -19.39 21.42
N PHE A 313 -10.42 -19.38 22.25
CA PHE A 313 -10.59 -19.44 23.70
C PHE A 313 -11.27 -18.19 24.26
N LEU A 314 -11.01 -17.00 23.69
CA LEU A 314 -11.71 -15.78 24.07
C LEU A 314 -13.21 -15.84 23.72
N VAL A 315 -13.57 -16.40 22.56
CA VAL A 315 -14.97 -16.64 22.18
C VAL A 315 -15.64 -17.63 23.13
N GLN A 316 -14.95 -18.71 23.52
CA GLN A 316 -15.49 -19.67 24.50
C GLN A 316 -15.72 -19.01 25.88
N LYS A 317 -14.82 -18.10 26.29
CA LYS A 317 -14.88 -17.45 27.60
C LYS A 317 -15.90 -16.30 27.66
N PHE A 318 -15.92 -15.43 26.65
CA PHE A 318 -16.68 -14.19 26.65
C PHE A 318 -17.91 -14.22 25.75
N GLY A 319 -18.08 -15.27 24.94
CA GLY A 319 -19.18 -15.41 23.99
C GLY A 319 -18.91 -14.71 22.65
N PHE A 320 -19.51 -15.27 21.60
CA PHE A 320 -19.31 -14.79 20.22
C PHE A 320 -19.75 -13.33 20.04
N TYR A 321 -20.91 -12.93 20.56
CA TYR A 321 -21.42 -11.56 20.37
C TYR A 321 -20.51 -10.50 20.97
N ASN A 322 -19.92 -10.76 22.14
CA ASN A 322 -18.96 -9.86 22.75
C ASN A 322 -17.69 -9.78 21.89
N MET A 323 -17.13 -10.91 21.47
CA MET A 323 -15.95 -10.93 20.60
C MET A 323 -16.22 -10.33 19.21
N ALA A 324 -17.45 -10.45 18.69
CA ALA A 324 -17.87 -9.82 17.46
C ALA A 324 -17.71 -8.31 17.54
N ILE A 325 -18.18 -7.69 18.62
CA ILE A 325 -18.07 -6.24 18.81
C ILE A 325 -16.66 -5.84 19.24
N TRP A 326 -16.03 -6.59 20.14
CA TRP A 326 -14.74 -6.21 20.74
C TRP A 326 -13.56 -6.37 19.80
N TYR A 327 -13.61 -7.35 18.89
CA TYR A 327 -12.48 -7.70 18.03
C TYR A 327 -12.87 -7.86 16.55
N PHE A 328 -13.87 -8.70 16.20
CA PHE A 328 -14.08 -9.06 14.79
C PHE A 328 -14.58 -7.89 13.92
N VAL A 329 -15.54 -7.09 14.40
CA VAL A 329 -15.99 -5.89 13.67
C VAL A 329 -14.89 -4.81 13.62
N PRO A 330 -14.16 -4.49 14.71
CA PRO A 330 -12.95 -3.67 14.62
C PRO A 330 -11.91 -4.19 13.61
N TYR A 331 -11.69 -5.50 13.55
CA TYR A 331 -10.79 -6.11 12.57
C TYR A 331 -11.28 -5.90 11.13
N LEU A 332 -12.60 -5.95 10.88
CA LEU A 332 -13.15 -5.59 9.57
C LEU A 332 -12.92 -4.11 9.24
N TRP A 333 -12.92 -3.21 10.22
CA TRP A 333 -12.50 -1.83 10.01
C TRP A 333 -11.02 -1.72 9.64
N VAL A 334 -10.13 -2.50 10.29
CA VAL A 334 -8.71 -2.55 9.90
C VAL A 334 -8.56 -2.99 8.44
N ASN A 335 -9.28 -4.04 8.04
CA ASN A 335 -9.29 -4.52 6.64
C ASN A 335 -9.82 -3.47 5.67
N HIS A 336 -10.91 -2.78 6.04
CA HIS A 336 -11.45 -1.68 5.25
C HIS A 336 -10.41 -0.60 5.04
N TRP A 337 -9.80 -0.07 6.11
CA TRP A 337 -8.81 1.00 5.97
C TRP A 337 -7.61 0.57 5.14
N LEU A 338 -7.12 -0.65 5.34
CA LEU A 338 -6.04 -1.20 4.53
C LEU A 338 -6.40 -1.20 3.04
N VAL A 339 -7.57 -1.70 2.68
CA VAL A 339 -8.00 -1.79 1.28
C VAL A 339 -8.27 -0.40 0.70
N ALA A 340 -8.92 0.49 1.44
CA ALA A 340 -9.22 1.85 1.01
C ALA A 340 -7.94 2.67 0.75
N ILE A 341 -6.99 2.63 1.68
CA ILE A 341 -5.73 3.36 1.61
C ILE A 341 -4.91 2.88 0.42
N THR A 342 -4.65 1.57 0.35
CA THR A 342 -3.82 0.99 -0.71
C THR A 342 -4.49 1.11 -2.09
N PHE A 343 -5.81 1.00 -2.17
CA PHE A 343 -6.54 1.27 -3.42
C PHE A 343 -6.30 2.71 -3.90
N LEU A 344 -6.47 3.70 -3.03
CA LEU A 344 -6.37 5.11 -3.44
C LEU A 344 -4.96 5.62 -3.65
N GLN A 345 -3.97 4.94 -3.07
CA GLN A 345 -2.55 5.17 -3.28
C GLN A 345 -2.06 4.68 -4.65
N HIS A 346 -2.69 3.64 -5.19
CA HIS A 346 -2.28 2.95 -6.42
C HIS A 346 -3.30 3.05 -7.57
N THR A 347 -4.49 3.59 -7.31
CA THR A 347 -5.55 3.73 -8.31
C THR A 347 -6.05 5.17 -8.33
N ASP A 348 -5.63 5.91 -9.35
CA ASP A 348 -6.09 7.26 -9.64
C ASP A 348 -6.08 7.52 -11.16
N PRO A 349 -6.99 8.34 -11.69
CA PRO A 349 -7.08 8.57 -13.13
C PRO A 349 -5.83 9.24 -13.74
N THR A 350 -4.94 9.81 -12.92
CA THR A 350 -3.67 10.41 -13.34
C THR A 350 -2.48 9.43 -13.42
N LEU A 351 -2.63 8.20 -12.92
CA LEU A 351 -1.51 7.27 -12.78
C LEU A 351 -1.22 6.50 -14.08
N PRO A 352 0.04 6.50 -14.55
CA PRO A 352 0.48 5.68 -15.66
C PRO A 352 0.73 4.24 -15.21
N HIS A 353 0.59 3.30 -16.15
CA HIS A 353 1.02 1.92 -16.01
C HIS A 353 1.95 1.56 -17.17
N TYR A 354 2.88 0.64 -16.94
CA TYR A 354 3.95 0.38 -17.90
C TYR A 354 4.05 -1.10 -18.24
N HIS A 355 4.21 -1.38 -19.53
CA HIS A 355 4.82 -2.63 -19.96
C HIS A 355 6.32 -2.65 -19.61
N ASN A 356 6.94 -3.83 -19.65
CA ASN A 356 8.32 -4.02 -19.18
C ASN A 356 9.35 -3.14 -19.90
N GLU A 357 9.10 -2.81 -21.17
CA GLU A 357 9.97 -2.05 -22.05
C GLU A 357 10.16 -0.60 -21.57
N GLU A 358 9.10 0.01 -21.02
CA GLU A 358 9.12 1.40 -20.54
C GLU A 358 9.07 1.51 -19.01
N TRP A 359 9.10 0.39 -18.29
CA TRP A 359 9.14 0.40 -16.84
C TRP A 359 10.58 0.51 -16.33
N ASN A 360 10.78 1.37 -15.33
CA ASN A 360 11.94 1.31 -14.44
C ASN A 360 11.48 1.64 -13.00
N PHE A 361 12.37 1.47 -12.01
CA PHE A 361 12.01 1.69 -10.60
C PHE A 361 11.49 3.11 -10.34
N VAL A 362 12.13 4.14 -10.92
CA VAL A 362 11.73 5.54 -10.71
C VAL A 362 10.35 5.83 -11.26
N ARG A 363 10.06 5.36 -12.49
CA ARG A 363 8.76 5.49 -13.14
C ARG A 363 7.66 4.73 -12.40
N GLY A 364 7.99 3.55 -11.86
CA GLY A 364 7.09 2.76 -11.03
C GLY A 364 6.75 3.43 -9.70
N ALA A 365 7.76 3.94 -8.98
CA ALA A 365 7.54 4.69 -7.75
C ALA A 365 6.75 6.00 -7.98
N ALA A 366 6.97 6.67 -9.11
CA ALA A 366 6.19 7.84 -9.54
C ALA A 366 4.72 7.51 -9.89
N ALA A 367 4.38 6.24 -10.10
CA ALA A 367 3.03 5.76 -10.39
C ALA A 367 2.24 5.51 -9.09
N THR A 368 2.40 6.41 -8.12
CA THR A 368 1.65 6.44 -6.86
C THR A 368 1.19 7.87 -6.57
N ILE A 369 0.25 8.02 -5.63
CA ILE A 369 -0.34 9.31 -5.29
C ILE A 369 -0.54 9.44 -3.78
N ASP A 370 -0.21 10.62 -3.25
CA ASP A 370 -0.51 10.98 -1.86
C ASP A 370 -1.95 11.46 -1.73
N ARG A 371 -2.60 11.13 -0.60
CA ARG A 371 -3.94 11.62 -0.25
C ARG A 371 -3.88 12.32 1.12
N GLU A 372 -4.99 12.92 1.55
CA GLU A 372 -5.06 13.60 2.85
C GLU A 372 -6.26 13.11 3.67
N MET A 373 -6.00 12.67 4.90
CA MET A 373 -7.04 12.27 5.85
C MET A 373 -6.96 13.03 7.19
N GLY A 374 -6.30 14.19 7.18
CA GLY A 374 -6.24 15.15 8.26
C GLY A 374 -5.62 14.55 9.52
N PHE A 375 -6.24 14.84 10.65
CA PHE A 375 -5.80 14.33 11.94
C PHE A 375 -5.73 12.81 11.98
N ILE A 376 -6.68 12.11 11.35
CA ILE A 376 -6.74 10.65 11.39
C ILE A 376 -5.55 10.07 10.64
N GLY A 377 -5.30 10.52 9.40
CA GLY A 377 -4.16 10.04 8.60
C GLY A 377 -2.82 10.31 9.29
N ARG A 378 -2.58 11.57 9.68
CA ARG A 378 -1.30 12.00 10.25
C ARG A 378 -1.00 11.43 11.63
N HIS A 379 -2.00 11.33 12.50
CA HIS A 379 -1.75 10.95 13.90
C HIS A 379 -2.17 9.53 14.22
N LEU A 380 -3.29 9.03 13.69
CA LEU A 380 -3.77 7.68 14.01
C LEU A 380 -3.22 6.63 13.04
N LEU A 381 -3.01 6.99 11.77
CA LEU A 381 -2.49 6.10 10.73
C LEU A 381 -1.04 6.40 10.34
N HIS A 382 -0.34 7.18 11.16
CA HIS A 382 1.09 7.44 11.06
C HIS A 382 1.54 8.01 9.71
N GLY A 383 0.70 8.81 9.04
CA GLY A 383 1.07 9.52 7.81
C GLY A 383 1.17 8.64 6.57
N ILE A 384 0.81 7.35 6.63
CA ILE A 384 0.93 6.43 5.47
C ILE A 384 0.14 6.92 4.25
N ILE A 385 -0.94 7.66 4.47
CA ILE A 385 -1.81 8.20 3.41
C ILE A 385 -1.15 9.41 2.74
N GLU A 386 -0.48 10.24 3.55
CA GLU A 386 0.06 11.54 3.18
C GLU A 386 1.47 11.50 2.58
N THR A 387 2.23 10.42 2.78
CA THR A 387 3.65 10.32 2.37
C THR A 387 3.97 9.04 1.57
N HIS A 388 2.99 8.51 0.85
CA HIS A 388 3.10 7.24 0.15
C HIS A 388 4.00 7.29 -1.09
N VAL A 389 4.05 8.42 -1.79
CA VAL A 389 4.95 8.61 -2.93
C VAL A 389 6.41 8.47 -2.48
N LEU A 390 6.79 9.17 -1.40
CA LEU A 390 8.10 9.00 -0.77
C LEU A 390 8.31 7.55 -0.35
N HIS A 391 7.31 6.95 0.27
CA HIS A 391 7.38 5.58 0.75
C HIS A 391 7.73 4.59 -0.38
N HIS A 392 7.25 4.80 -1.60
CA HIS A 392 7.63 3.97 -2.75
C HIS A 392 9.05 4.18 -3.24
N TYR A 393 9.56 5.41 -3.17
CA TYR A 393 10.96 5.68 -3.49
C TYR A 393 11.92 5.12 -2.43
N VAL A 394 11.62 5.37 -1.16
CA VAL A 394 12.53 5.10 -0.03
C VAL A 394 11.76 4.59 1.18
N SER A 395 11.19 3.39 1.08
CA SER A 395 10.39 2.75 2.15
C SER A 395 11.15 2.48 3.46
N SER A 396 12.47 2.68 3.47
CA SER A 396 13.33 2.47 4.64
C SER A 396 13.43 3.69 5.57
N ILE A 397 12.84 4.82 5.18
CA ILE A 397 12.69 6.00 6.03
C ILE A 397 11.50 5.76 6.97
N PRO A 398 11.68 5.91 8.29
CA PRO A 398 10.58 5.76 9.23
C PRO A 398 9.52 6.85 9.04
N PHE A 399 8.26 6.47 9.18
CA PHE A 399 7.10 7.36 9.05
C PHE A 399 7.23 8.73 9.78
N TYR A 400 7.87 8.76 10.96
CA TYR A 400 8.02 10.00 11.74
C TYR A 400 9.07 11.00 11.17
N ASN A 401 9.76 10.63 10.09
CA ASN A 401 10.62 11.50 9.29
C ASN A 401 10.09 11.65 7.84
N ALA A 402 8.98 10.98 7.51
CA ALA A 402 8.49 10.89 6.13
C ALA A 402 7.96 12.22 5.59
N ASP A 403 7.34 13.06 6.43
CA ASP A 403 6.89 14.40 6.00
C ASP A 403 8.06 15.25 5.49
N GLU A 404 9.16 15.32 6.25
CA GLU A 404 10.35 16.11 5.87
C GLU A 404 10.99 15.59 4.59
N ALA A 405 11.15 14.27 4.48
CA ALA A 405 11.70 13.63 3.29
C ALA A 405 10.75 13.80 2.07
N THR A 406 9.44 13.87 2.28
CA THR A 406 8.46 14.11 1.21
C THR A 406 8.61 15.51 0.65
N GLU A 407 8.74 16.52 1.52
CA GLU A 407 9.01 17.89 1.09
C GLU A 407 10.34 18.02 0.33
N ALA A 408 11.35 17.22 0.70
CA ALA A 408 12.65 17.22 0.04
C ALA A 408 12.60 16.69 -1.41
N ILE A 409 11.77 15.69 -1.70
CA ILE A 409 11.71 15.07 -3.03
C ILE A 409 10.78 15.80 -4.00
N LYS A 410 9.82 16.58 -3.50
CA LYS A 410 8.86 17.34 -4.32
C LYS A 410 9.53 18.22 -5.39
N PRO A 411 10.58 19.03 -5.08
CA PRO A 411 11.28 19.82 -6.10
C PRO A 411 11.98 18.98 -7.17
N VAL A 412 12.48 17.79 -6.82
CA VAL A 412 13.14 16.86 -7.77
C VAL A 412 12.12 16.26 -8.72
N MET A 413 10.98 15.81 -8.20
CA MET A 413 9.91 15.22 -9.00
C MET A 413 9.17 16.26 -9.84
N GLY A 414 9.08 17.51 -9.37
CA GLY A 414 8.35 18.59 -10.01
C GLY A 414 6.91 18.18 -10.33
N LYS A 415 6.54 18.26 -11.62
CA LYS A 415 5.20 17.90 -12.12
C LYS A 415 4.83 16.42 -11.98
N HIS A 416 5.81 15.55 -11.73
CA HIS A 416 5.57 14.11 -11.57
C HIS A 416 5.16 13.73 -10.14
N TYR A 417 5.32 14.62 -9.16
CA TYR A 417 4.79 14.40 -7.82
C TYR A 417 3.27 14.55 -7.85
N ARG A 418 2.57 13.52 -7.39
CA ARG A 418 1.11 13.46 -7.42
C ARG A 418 0.55 13.46 -6.00
N ALA A 419 -0.39 14.36 -5.78
CA ALA A 419 -1.18 14.38 -4.55
C ALA A 419 -2.59 14.87 -4.84
N ASP A 420 -3.59 14.24 -4.22
CA ASP A 420 -4.96 14.74 -4.17
C ASP A 420 -5.36 14.93 -2.71
N VAL A 421 -5.19 16.17 -2.25
CA VAL A 421 -5.40 16.60 -0.86
C VAL A 421 -6.60 17.52 -0.71
N LYS A 422 -7.35 17.76 -1.80
CA LYS A 422 -8.48 18.70 -1.81
C LYS A 422 -9.61 18.16 -0.95
N ASP A 423 -10.24 19.02 -0.16
CA ASP A 423 -11.36 18.69 0.75
C ASP A 423 -11.00 17.68 1.87
N GLY A 424 -9.71 17.36 2.07
CA GLY A 424 -9.21 16.50 3.16
C GLY A 424 -9.91 15.14 3.23
N PRO A 425 -10.36 14.69 4.43
CA PRO A 425 -11.05 13.40 4.58
C PRO A 425 -12.28 13.22 3.67
N ARG A 426 -13.01 14.30 3.36
CA ARG A 426 -14.15 14.23 2.44
C ARG A 426 -13.69 13.97 1.00
N GLY A 427 -12.55 14.54 0.62
CA GLY A 427 -11.87 14.27 -0.64
C GLY A 427 -11.45 12.82 -0.76
N PHE A 428 -10.83 12.25 0.29
CA PHE A 428 -10.47 10.82 0.34
C PHE A 428 -11.67 9.90 0.09
N ILE A 429 -12.80 10.13 0.78
CA ILE A 429 -14.02 9.33 0.58
C ILE A 429 -14.58 9.51 -0.84
N ARG A 430 -14.56 10.74 -1.38
CA ARG A 430 -14.98 11.01 -2.76
C ARG A 430 -14.07 10.31 -3.78
N ALA A 431 -12.76 10.28 -3.53
CA ALA A 431 -11.78 9.61 -4.38
C ALA A 431 -12.06 8.11 -4.50
N MET A 432 -12.52 7.42 -3.44
CA MET A 432 -12.89 6.00 -3.54
C MET A 432 -13.94 5.77 -4.62
N TYR A 433 -14.98 6.61 -4.64
CA TYR A 433 -16.03 6.53 -5.63
C TYR A 433 -15.56 6.93 -7.03
N ASN A 434 -14.81 8.03 -7.14
CA ASN A 434 -14.30 8.53 -8.41
C ASN A 434 -13.33 7.54 -9.06
N SER A 435 -12.35 7.01 -8.32
CA SER A 435 -11.40 6.01 -8.82
C SER A 435 -12.13 4.75 -9.28
N ALA A 436 -13.11 4.23 -8.53
CA ALA A 436 -13.88 3.06 -8.97
C ALA A 436 -14.68 3.30 -10.26
N ARG A 437 -15.15 4.53 -10.48
CA ARG A 437 -15.87 4.92 -11.70
C ARG A 437 -14.94 5.12 -12.90
N MET A 438 -13.75 5.68 -12.68
CA MET A 438 -12.88 6.16 -13.75
C MET A 438 -11.76 5.17 -14.12
N CYS A 439 -11.36 4.30 -13.20
CA CYS A 439 -10.23 3.39 -13.32
C CYS A 439 -10.68 1.94 -13.58
N GLN A 440 -11.29 1.68 -14.74
CA GLN A 440 -11.87 0.36 -15.05
C GLN A 440 -10.91 -0.58 -15.77
N TRP A 441 -10.15 -0.06 -16.74
CA TRP A 441 -9.07 -0.77 -17.44
C TRP A 441 -8.02 0.24 -17.88
N VAL A 442 -6.88 -0.23 -18.35
CA VAL A 442 -5.83 0.60 -18.93
C VAL A 442 -5.58 0.28 -20.40
N GLU A 443 -5.20 1.29 -21.16
CA GLU A 443 -4.82 1.20 -22.58
C GLU A 443 -3.90 2.37 -22.97
N PRO A 444 -3.18 2.28 -24.09
CA PRO A 444 -2.34 3.39 -24.57
C PRO A 444 -3.16 4.63 -24.91
N SER A 445 -2.52 5.80 -24.91
CA SER A 445 -3.15 7.01 -25.46
C SER A 445 -3.37 6.87 -26.97
N ALA A 446 -4.44 7.45 -27.50
CA ALA A 446 -4.76 7.37 -28.94
C ALA A 446 -3.65 7.97 -29.83
N GLU A 447 -3.01 9.04 -29.33
CA GLU A 447 -1.90 9.75 -29.98
C GLU A 447 -0.52 9.20 -29.56
N ALA A 448 -0.46 8.04 -28.88
CA ALA A 448 0.80 7.44 -28.47
C ALA A 448 1.55 6.84 -29.66
N GLU A 449 2.82 7.18 -29.77
CA GLU A 449 3.72 6.68 -30.82
C GLU A 449 4.88 5.90 -30.21
N GLY A 450 5.49 5.01 -31.01
CA GLY A 450 6.70 4.29 -30.63
C GLY A 450 6.63 3.69 -29.22
N ALA A 451 7.56 4.15 -28.36
CA ALA A 451 7.67 3.75 -26.96
C ALA A 451 6.44 4.13 -26.11
N GLY A 452 5.72 5.19 -26.48
CA GLY A 452 4.51 5.65 -25.79
C GLY A 452 3.38 4.63 -25.80
N LYS A 453 3.36 3.70 -26.77
CA LYS A 453 2.39 2.60 -26.81
C LYS A 453 2.55 1.62 -25.63
N ASN A 454 3.69 1.63 -24.95
CA ASN A 454 3.97 0.81 -23.78
C ASN A 454 3.60 1.50 -22.45
N ILE A 455 3.03 2.72 -22.51
CA ILE A 455 2.58 3.50 -21.36
C ILE A 455 1.05 3.59 -21.43
N LEU A 456 0.39 3.03 -20.43
CA LEU A 456 -1.05 2.84 -20.37
C LEU A 456 -1.66 3.78 -19.33
N PHE A 457 -2.87 4.24 -19.61
CA PHE A 457 -3.65 5.09 -18.70
C PHE A 457 -5.03 4.50 -18.50
N PHE A 458 -5.63 4.83 -17.36
CA PHE A 458 -6.98 4.39 -17.06
C PHE A 458 -8.00 4.94 -18.07
N ARG A 459 -9.00 4.12 -18.36
CA ARG A 459 -10.18 4.46 -19.14
C ARG A 459 -11.39 3.79 -18.53
N ASN A 460 -12.56 4.27 -18.94
CA ASN A 460 -13.83 3.80 -18.43
C ASN A 460 -14.91 3.88 -19.52
N ARG A 461 -15.97 3.10 -19.33
CA ARG A 461 -17.15 3.14 -20.20
C ARG A 461 -18.16 4.22 -19.80
N ASN A 462 -17.90 4.87 -18.67
CA ASN A 462 -18.81 5.84 -18.04
C ASN A 462 -18.79 7.21 -18.72
N ASN A 463 -18.04 7.36 -19.81
CA ASN A 463 -17.79 8.63 -20.50
C ASN A 463 -17.23 9.71 -19.56
N LEU A 464 -16.42 9.31 -18.57
CA LEU A 464 -15.76 10.23 -17.64
C LEU A 464 -14.32 10.45 -18.08
N GLY A 465 -13.99 11.69 -18.45
CA GLY A 465 -12.64 12.06 -18.88
C GLY A 465 -12.31 11.61 -20.30
N THR A 466 -11.03 11.28 -20.55
CA THR A 466 -10.52 10.88 -21.86
C THR A 466 -11.22 9.63 -22.38
N LYS A 467 -11.72 9.70 -23.62
CA LYS A 467 -12.46 8.61 -24.25
C LYS A 467 -11.55 7.39 -24.50
N PRO A 468 -12.09 6.17 -24.43
CA PRO A 468 -11.38 4.99 -24.87
C PRO A 468 -10.99 5.05 -26.35
N ALA A 469 -9.89 4.41 -26.72
CA ALA A 469 -9.50 4.15 -28.09
C ALA A 469 -10.58 3.32 -28.80
N ILE A 470 -10.82 3.67 -30.06
CA ILE A 470 -11.74 2.93 -30.93
C ILE A 470 -11.05 1.63 -31.32
N ILE A 471 -11.64 0.49 -30.99
CA ILE A 471 -11.20 -0.82 -31.48
C ILE A 471 -11.94 -1.08 -32.78
N ASP A 472 -11.19 -1.23 -33.87
CA ASP A 472 -11.77 -1.73 -35.12
C ASP A 472 -12.35 -3.14 -34.88
N PRO A 473 -13.55 -3.45 -35.40
CA PRO A 473 -14.14 -4.77 -35.23
C PRO A 473 -13.15 -5.86 -35.70
N PRO A 474 -13.07 -7.01 -35.00
CA PRO A 474 -12.18 -8.08 -35.43
C PRO A 474 -12.49 -8.43 -36.89
N ALA A 475 -11.45 -8.49 -37.71
CA ALA A 475 -11.58 -8.87 -39.13
C ALA A 475 -12.38 -10.17 -39.22
N ALA A 476 -13.46 -10.12 -40.01
CA ALA A 476 -14.49 -11.14 -40.12
C ALA A 476 -13.97 -12.49 -40.63
#